data_AF-A0A1S6FG18-F1
#
_entry.id   AF-A0A1S6FG18-F1
#
_cell.length_a   1.000
_cell.length_b   1.000
_cell.length_c   1.000
_cell.angle_alpha   90.00
_cell.angle_beta   90.00
_cell.angle_gamma   90.00
#
_symmetry.space_group_name_H-M   'P 1'
#
loop_
_entity.id
_entity.type
_entity.pdbx_description
1 polymer ?
#
loop_
_entity_poly.entity_id
_entity_poly.type
_entity_poly.pdbx_seq_one_letter_code
_entity_poly.pdbx_strand_id
1 'polypeptide(L)'
;MTAPFTRPARGATLSGLATHKCTLIGWMIGWASFTYVSAAVRWLQTGAETEVRGIPMAVFTVADKVPPYAKIAFGALFLLLLYVLPRLSLPGGRAPTGMVAGLVAAVAVLCAAPFDYFAATSGSLLWNAGAVATAPHLLLGAGAGLVWAAARARCERKTEADQ
;
A
#
# COMPACT_ATOMS: atom_id res chain seq x y z
N MET A 1 -27.81 -40.74 23.79
CA MET A 1 -27.03 -40.28 22.61
C MET A 1 -26.88 -38.77 22.72
N THR A 2 -25.73 -38.28 23.16
CA THR A 2 -25.42 -36.85 23.28
C THR A 2 -24.45 -36.46 22.18
N ALA A 3 -24.92 -35.72 21.17
CA ALA A 3 -24.05 -35.13 20.16
C ALA A 3 -23.41 -33.86 20.71
N PRO A 4 -22.07 -33.68 20.67
CA PRO A 4 -21.46 -32.41 21.01
C PRO A 4 -21.42 -31.50 19.78
N PHE A 5 -22.50 -30.76 19.57
CA PHE A 5 -22.55 -29.63 18.62
C PHE A 5 -22.15 -28.34 19.34
N THR A 6 -20.86 -27.96 19.37
CA THR A 6 -20.41 -26.55 19.58
C THR A 6 -18.89 -26.39 19.39
N ARG A 7 -18.30 -26.86 18.29
CA ARG A 7 -16.87 -26.59 17.97
C ARG A 7 -16.55 -25.80 16.68
N PRO A 8 -17.43 -25.67 15.66
CA PRO A 8 -17.03 -24.96 14.43
C PRO A 8 -17.05 -23.43 14.56
N ALA A 9 -17.95 -22.88 15.39
CA ALA A 9 -18.14 -21.42 15.49
C ALA A 9 -16.95 -20.68 16.13
N ARG A 10 -16.33 -21.25 17.20
CA ARG A 10 -15.16 -20.66 17.85
C ARG A 10 -13.92 -20.65 16.96
N GLY A 11 -13.71 -21.72 16.18
CA GLY A 11 -12.61 -21.80 15.21
C GLY A 11 -12.74 -20.75 14.09
N ALA A 12 -13.95 -20.55 13.58
CA ALA A 12 -14.23 -19.54 12.56
C ALA A 12 -14.01 -18.10 13.07
N THR A 13 -14.44 -17.79 14.31
CA THR A 13 -14.25 -16.45 14.89
C THR A 13 -12.79 -16.11 15.15
N LEU A 14 -11.98 -17.07 15.60
CA LEU A 14 -10.54 -16.85 15.85
C LEU A 14 -9.75 -16.71 14.54
N SER A 15 -10.10 -17.51 13.53
CA SER A 15 -9.55 -17.39 12.17
C SER A 15 -9.88 -16.05 11.52
N GLY A 16 -11.11 -15.56 11.68
CA GLY A 16 -11.53 -14.23 11.22
C GLY A 16 -10.74 -13.10 11.87
N LEU A 17 -10.58 -13.13 13.21
CA LEU A 17 -9.83 -12.09 13.94
C LEU A 17 -8.34 -12.06 13.55
N ALA A 18 -7.71 -13.23 13.41
CA ALA A 18 -6.33 -13.34 12.93
C ALA A 18 -6.17 -12.78 11.51
N THR A 19 -7.13 -13.09 10.64
CA THR A 19 -7.16 -12.60 9.26
C THR A 19 -7.26 -11.06 9.21
N HIS A 20 -8.10 -10.45 10.06
CA HIS A 20 -8.20 -9.00 10.17
C HIS A 20 -6.91 -8.35 10.68
N LYS A 21 -6.30 -8.92 11.73
CA LYS A 21 -5.01 -8.44 12.26
C LYS A 21 -3.91 -8.50 11.21
N CYS A 22 -3.76 -9.61 10.51
CA CYS A 22 -2.76 -9.77 9.46
C CYS A 22 -2.99 -8.82 8.27
N THR A 23 -4.27 -8.54 7.94
CA THR A 23 -4.63 -7.56 6.92
C THR A 23 -4.25 -6.14 7.34
N LEU A 24 -4.50 -5.77 8.59
CA LEU A 24 -4.18 -4.45 9.13
C LEU A 24 -2.66 -4.21 9.19
N ILE A 25 -1.89 -5.21 9.63
CA ILE A 25 -0.42 -5.16 9.62
C ILE A 25 0.08 -5.00 8.18
N GLY A 26 -0.38 -5.84 7.26
CA GLY A 26 -0.01 -5.74 5.85
C GLY A 26 -0.37 -4.38 5.26
N TRP A 27 -1.52 -3.82 5.64
CA TRP A 27 -2.00 -2.52 5.16
C TRP A 27 -1.08 -1.39 5.64
N MET A 28 -0.74 -1.36 6.92
CA MET A 28 0.19 -0.36 7.47
C MET A 28 1.54 -0.40 6.76
N ILE A 29 2.06 -1.60 6.48
CA ILE A 29 3.33 -1.76 5.77
C ILE A 29 3.17 -1.27 4.32
N GLY A 30 2.13 -1.69 3.59
CA GLY A 30 1.89 -1.24 2.21
C GLY A 30 1.72 0.28 2.10
N TRP A 31 0.97 0.88 3.02
CA TRP A 31 0.80 2.34 3.11
C TRP A 31 2.12 3.06 3.37
N ALA A 32 2.91 2.57 4.34
CA ALA A 32 4.22 3.14 4.64
C ALA A 32 5.19 2.98 3.47
N SER A 33 5.24 1.81 2.83
CA SER A 33 6.06 1.54 1.65
C SER A 33 5.72 2.50 0.52
N PHE A 34 4.44 2.69 0.20
CA PHE A 34 4.04 3.64 -0.83
C PHE A 34 4.51 5.06 -0.50
N THR A 35 4.28 5.51 0.75
CA THR A 35 4.58 6.88 1.17
C THR A 35 6.08 7.17 1.17
N TYR A 36 6.88 6.34 1.84
CA TYR A 36 8.30 6.60 2.03
C TYR A 36 9.14 6.24 0.81
N VAL A 37 8.78 5.19 0.06
CA VAL A 37 9.52 4.86 -1.17
C VAL A 37 9.24 5.91 -2.25
N SER A 38 8.02 6.43 -2.35
CA SER A 38 7.73 7.55 -3.28
C SER A 38 8.54 8.80 -2.91
N ALA A 39 8.66 9.10 -1.60
CA ALA A 39 9.52 10.18 -1.13
C ALA A 39 11.00 9.94 -1.44
N ALA A 40 11.49 8.70 -1.32
CA ALA A 40 12.87 8.32 -1.64
C ALA A 40 13.17 8.44 -3.14
N VAL A 41 12.26 7.97 -4.00
CA VAL A 41 12.37 8.13 -5.45
C VAL A 41 12.39 9.62 -5.83
N ARG A 42 11.57 10.44 -5.18
CA ARG A 42 11.59 11.88 -5.43
C ARG A 42 12.91 12.53 -5.01
N TRP A 43 13.42 12.17 -3.83
CA TRP A 43 14.70 12.67 -3.36
C TRP A 43 15.82 12.36 -4.38
N LEU A 44 15.86 11.13 -4.91
CA LEU A 44 16.77 10.72 -5.98
C LEU A 44 16.59 11.55 -7.27
N GLN A 45 15.34 11.82 -7.67
CA GLN A 45 15.04 12.62 -8.86
C GLN A 45 15.42 14.10 -8.72
N THR A 46 15.38 14.65 -7.51
CA THR A 46 15.74 16.05 -7.26
C THR A 46 17.25 16.30 -7.19
N GLY A 47 18.09 15.26 -7.32
CA GLY A 47 19.54 15.40 -7.49
C GLY A 47 20.27 15.99 -6.29
N ALA A 48 19.73 15.83 -5.07
CA ALA A 48 20.38 16.36 -3.88
C ALA A 48 21.63 15.52 -3.54
N GLU A 49 22.82 16.04 -3.88
CA GLU A 49 24.09 15.52 -3.42
C GLU A 49 24.18 15.68 -1.88
N THR A 50 23.78 14.65 -1.15
CA THR A 50 23.99 14.59 0.31
C THR A 50 24.69 13.31 0.68
N GLU A 51 25.58 13.39 1.68
CA GLU A 51 26.22 12.22 2.28
C GLU A 51 25.19 11.12 2.59
N VAL A 52 25.57 9.86 2.36
CA VAL A 52 24.72 8.66 2.53
C VAL A 52 24.07 8.59 3.92
N ARG A 53 24.69 9.20 4.93
CA ARG A 53 24.17 9.30 6.31
C ARG A 53 22.93 10.19 6.45
N GLY A 54 22.73 11.15 5.55
CA GLY A 54 21.60 12.08 5.54
C GLY A 54 20.35 11.58 4.81
N ILE A 55 20.46 10.45 4.09
CA ILE A 55 19.38 9.91 3.24
C ILE A 55 18.08 9.71 4.02
N PRO A 56 18.04 9.06 5.20
CA PRO A 56 16.78 8.83 5.91
C PRO A 56 16.08 10.15 6.25
N MET A 57 16.82 11.13 6.78
CA MET A 57 16.29 12.45 7.11
C MET A 57 15.77 13.18 5.87
N ALA A 58 16.46 13.07 4.73
CA ALA A 58 16.02 13.67 3.48
C ALA A 58 14.71 13.04 2.99
N VAL A 59 14.56 11.71 3.09
CA VAL A 59 13.31 11.01 2.74
C VAL A 59 12.17 11.43 3.65
N PHE A 60 12.38 11.53 4.96
CA PHE A 60 11.35 12.02 5.89
C PHE A 60 10.95 13.46 5.58
N THR A 61 11.92 14.34 5.29
CA THR A 61 11.65 15.74 4.94
C THR A 61 10.81 15.85 3.66
N VAL A 62 11.11 15.03 2.65
CA VAL A 62 10.30 14.98 1.41
C VAL A 62 8.93 14.39 1.68
N ALA A 63 8.86 13.33 2.51
CA ALA A 63 7.59 12.74 2.92
C ALA A 63 6.72 13.74 3.70
N ASP A 64 7.28 14.62 4.51
CA ASP A 64 6.52 15.62 5.28
C ASP A 64 5.94 16.73 4.40
N LYS A 65 6.57 17.00 3.26
CA LYS A 65 6.03 17.92 2.24
C LYS A 65 4.84 17.35 1.48
N VAL A 66 4.63 16.04 1.55
CA VAL A 66 3.47 15.40 0.93
C VAL A 66 2.20 15.80 1.70
N PRO A 67 1.16 16.28 1.00
CA PRO A 67 -0.07 16.68 1.65
C PRO A 67 -0.70 15.54 2.45
N PRO A 68 -1.19 15.81 3.68
CA PRO A 68 -1.72 14.78 4.56
C PRO A 68 -2.94 14.07 3.95
N TYR A 69 -3.79 14.79 3.21
CA TYR A 69 -4.96 14.19 2.57
C TYR A 69 -4.58 13.15 1.52
N ALA A 70 -3.44 13.27 0.83
CA ALA A 70 -3.04 12.32 -0.20
C ALA A 70 -2.55 11.00 0.42
N LYS A 71 -1.80 11.07 1.54
CA LYS A 71 -1.41 9.89 2.34
C LYS A 71 -2.64 9.18 2.90
N ILE A 72 -3.60 9.94 3.43
CA ILE A 72 -4.83 9.40 4.02
C ILE A 72 -5.72 8.80 2.93
N ALA A 73 -5.89 9.49 1.80
CA ALA A 73 -6.69 9.01 0.66
C ALA A 73 -6.14 7.71 0.10
N PHE A 74 -4.81 7.62 -0.12
CA PHE A 74 -4.19 6.36 -0.56
C PHE A 74 -4.43 5.25 0.48
N GLY A 75 -4.13 5.51 1.75
CA GLY A 75 -4.31 4.52 2.81
C GLY A 75 -5.75 4.01 2.93
N ALA A 76 -6.72 4.91 2.89
CA ALA A 76 -8.15 4.58 2.98
C ALA A 76 -8.64 3.82 1.76
N LEU A 77 -8.32 4.29 0.55
CA LEU A 77 -8.70 3.62 -0.70
C LEU A 77 -8.04 2.25 -0.82
N PHE A 78 -6.76 2.14 -0.49
CA PHE A 78 -6.04 0.88 -0.51
C PHE A 78 -6.68 -0.11 0.47
N LEU A 79 -6.97 0.29 1.71
CA LEU A 79 -7.65 -0.56 2.68
C LEU A 79 -9.03 -1.00 2.19
N LEU A 80 -9.83 -0.07 1.68
CA LEU A 80 -11.15 -0.36 1.12
C LEU A 80 -11.06 -1.40 0.00
N LEU A 81 -10.14 -1.22 -0.94
CA LEU A 81 -9.93 -2.12 -2.07
C LEU A 81 -9.43 -3.50 -1.61
N LEU A 82 -8.56 -3.56 -0.60
CA LEU A 82 -8.14 -4.83 0.01
C LEU A 82 -9.31 -5.58 0.70
N TYR A 83 -10.36 -4.88 1.11
CA TYR A 83 -11.58 -5.50 1.65
C TYR A 83 -12.59 -5.89 0.57
N VAL A 84 -12.70 -5.11 -0.51
CA VAL A 84 -13.71 -5.30 -1.56
C VAL A 84 -13.22 -6.29 -2.62
N LEU A 85 -11.99 -6.17 -3.12
CA LEU A 85 -11.52 -6.99 -4.24
C LEU A 85 -11.53 -8.50 -3.94
N PRO A 86 -11.14 -8.99 -2.76
CA PRO A 86 -11.23 -10.42 -2.47
C PRO A 86 -12.67 -10.97 -2.42
N ARG A 87 -13.69 -10.10 -2.36
CA ARG A 87 -15.11 -10.48 -2.42
C ARG A 87 -15.62 -10.56 -3.84
N LEU A 88 -14.93 -9.89 -4.77
CA LEU A 88 -15.14 -10.08 -6.19
C LEU A 88 -14.42 -11.39 -6.55
N SER A 89 -15.09 -12.28 -7.29
CA SER A 89 -14.54 -13.57 -7.72
C SER A 89 -13.44 -13.41 -8.77
N LEU A 90 -12.42 -12.61 -8.46
CA LEU A 90 -11.31 -12.30 -9.35
C LEU A 90 -10.35 -13.49 -9.40
N PRO A 91 -9.99 -13.96 -10.59
CA PRO A 91 -8.95 -14.98 -10.74
C PRO A 91 -7.59 -14.39 -10.35
N GLY A 92 -6.80 -15.17 -9.64
CA GLY A 92 -5.50 -14.76 -9.13
C GLY A 92 -5.59 -14.41 -7.66
N GLY A 93 -4.85 -15.15 -6.83
CA GLY A 93 -4.94 -15.06 -5.38
C GLY A 93 -4.53 -13.71 -4.78
N ARG A 94 -3.95 -13.74 -3.58
CA ARG A 94 -3.76 -12.52 -2.79
C ARG A 94 -2.77 -11.53 -3.41
N ALA A 95 -1.68 -12.02 -4.02
CA ALA A 95 -0.67 -11.15 -4.64
C ALA A 95 -1.25 -10.25 -5.76
N PRO A 96 -1.90 -10.78 -6.81
CA PRO A 96 -2.48 -9.93 -7.85
C PRO A 96 -3.61 -9.05 -7.30
N THR A 97 -4.43 -9.56 -6.37
CA THR A 97 -5.47 -8.75 -5.71
C THR A 97 -4.88 -7.54 -4.98
N GLY A 98 -3.80 -7.73 -4.23
CA GLY A 98 -3.10 -6.65 -3.53
C GLY A 98 -2.48 -5.65 -4.51
N MET A 99 -1.80 -6.14 -5.56
CA MET A 99 -1.21 -5.29 -6.60
C MET A 99 -2.26 -4.44 -7.31
N VAL A 100 -3.41 -5.01 -7.67
CA VAL A 100 -4.52 -4.26 -8.29
C VAL A 100 -5.09 -3.24 -7.31
N ALA A 101 -5.31 -3.61 -6.03
CA ALA A 101 -5.78 -2.68 -5.02
C ALA A 101 -4.84 -1.47 -4.86
N GLY A 102 -3.53 -1.73 -4.80
CA GLY A 102 -2.51 -0.69 -4.66
C GLY A 102 -2.39 0.18 -5.91
N LEU A 103 -2.47 -0.42 -7.10
CA LEU A 103 -2.45 0.29 -8.37
C LEU A 103 -3.68 1.19 -8.53
N VAL A 104 -4.89 0.67 -8.28
CA VAL A 104 -6.13 1.44 -8.39
C VAL A 104 -6.18 2.56 -7.36
N ALA A 105 -5.73 2.31 -6.13
CA ALA A 105 -5.60 3.36 -5.12
C ALA A 105 -4.63 4.46 -5.57
N ALA A 106 -3.47 4.09 -6.11
CA ALA A 106 -2.49 5.04 -6.63
C ALA A 106 -3.05 5.86 -7.80
N VAL A 107 -3.70 5.21 -8.77
CA VAL A 107 -4.36 5.90 -9.90
C VAL A 107 -5.42 6.87 -9.40
N ALA A 108 -6.30 6.44 -8.50
CA ALA A 108 -7.38 7.28 -7.99
C ALA A 108 -6.86 8.53 -7.26
N VAL A 109 -5.79 8.39 -6.45
CA VAL A 109 -5.14 9.52 -5.79
C VAL A 109 -4.47 10.45 -6.79
N LEU A 110 -3.80 9.89 -7.81
CA LEU A 110 -3.20 10.68 -8.90
C LEU A 110 -4.25 11.37 -9.78
N CYS A 111 -5.47 10.84 -9.90
CA CYS A 111 -6.55 11.52 -10.62
C CYS A 111 -7.19 12.64 -9.79
N ALA A 112 -7.36 12.43 -8.48
CA ALA A 112 -8.04 13.37 -7.60
C ALA A 112 -7.16 14.55 -7.16
N ALA A 113 -5.86 14.30 -7.00
CA ALA A 113 -4.88 15.31 -6.66
C ALA A 113 -3.75 15.23 -7.68
N PRO A 114 -3.95 15.75 -8.91
CA PRO A 114 -3.05 15.54 -10.03
C PRO A 114 -1.59 15.67 -9.64
N PHE A 115 -1.19 16.69 -8.86
CA PHE A 115 0.22 16.80 -8.45
C PHE A 115 0.50 17.60 -7.16
N ASP A 116 -0.31 17.54 -6.10
CA ASP A 116 0.12 18.18 -4.83
C ASP A 116 1.21 17.41 -4.08
N TYR A 117 1.40 16.12 -4.42
CA TYR A 117 2.57 15.36 -3.99
C TYR A 117 3.89 15.95 -4.56
N PHE A 118 3.85 16.69 -5.69
CA PHE A 118 5.03 17.11 -6.45
C PHE A 118 4.90 18.44 -7.23
N ALA A 119 4.10 19.40 -6.77
CA ALA A 119 3.71 20.63 -7.50
C ALA A 119 4.88 21.51 -8.03
N ALA A 120 6.14 21.25 -7.63
CA ALA A 120 7.34 21.85 -8.21
C ALA A 120 7.68 21.38 -9.64
N THR A 121 6.92 20.46 -10.25
CA THR A 121 6.96 20.18 -11.71
C THR A 121 6.06 21.11 -12.52
N SER A 122 5.65 22.25 -11.93
CA SER A 122 4.99 23.37 -12.61
C SER A 122 5.94 24.06 -13.60
N GLY A 123 6.26 23.38 -14.69
CA GLY A 123 7.20 23.89 -15.68
C GLY A 123 7.33 22.96 -16.88
N SER A 124 6.40 23.11 -17.82
CA SER A 124 6.42 22.59 -19.20
C SER A 124 6.02 21.13 -19.48
N LEU A 125 5.08 20.98 -20.44
CA LEU A 125 4.67 19.77 -21.16
C LEU A 125 3.72 18.78 -20.46
N LEU A 126 2.56 19.33 -20.09
CA LEU A 126 1.30 18.65 -19.78
C LEU A 126 0.82 17.71 -20.93
N TRP A 127 1.33 16.48 -20.98
CA TRP A 127 0.56 15.23 -21.18
C TRP A 127 1.50 14.01 -21.23
N ASN A 128 2.70 14.15 -21.82
CA ASN A 128 3.66 13.05 -22.00
C ASN A 128 4.72 12.96 -20.89
N ALA A 129 5.15 14.10 -20.31
CA ALA A 129 6.07 14.10 -19.15
C ALA A 129 5.37 13.65 -17.86
N GLY A 130 4.06 13.86 -17.77
CA GLY A 130 3.22 13.38 -16.66
C GLY A 130 3.24 11.86 -16.56
N ALA A 131 3.16 11.13 -17.67
CA ALA A 131 3.19 9.67 -17.67
C ALA A 131 4.51 9.10 -17.11
N VAL A 132 5.66 9.64 -17.54
CA VAL A 132 6.99 9.22 -17.05
C VAL A 132 7.17 9.57 -15.57
N ALA A 133 6.66 10.73 -15.13
CA ALA A 133 6.66 11.10 -13.71
C ALA A 133 5.71 10.23 -12.86
N THR A 134 4.59 9.77 -13.41
CA THR A 134 3.62 8.91 -12.71
C THR A 134 3.98 7.43 -12.70
N ALA A 135 4.74 6.95 -13.69
CA ALA A 135 5.07 5.52 -13.81
C ALA A 135 5.78 4.94 -12.57
N PRO A 136 6.76 5.62 -11.94
CA PRO A 136 7.32 5.18 -10.67
C PRO A 136 6.26 5.02 -9.58
N HIS A 137 5.29 5.93 -9.50
CA HIS A 137 4.24 5.93 -8.48
C HIS A 137 3.26 4.78 -8.68
N LEU A 138 2.91 4.44 -9.92
CA LEU A 138 2.09 3.28 -10.24
C LEU A 138 2.82 1.97 -9.89
N LEU A 139 4.12 1.90 -10.17
CA LEU A 139 4.96 0.76 -9.78
C LEU A 139 5.04 0.63 -8.26
N LEU A 140 5.12 1.74 -7.53
CA LEU A 140 5.11 1.75 -6.06
C LEU A 140 3.75 1.41 -5.47
N GLY A 141 2.65 1.81 -6.12
CA GLY A 141 1.30 1.36 -5.77
C GLY A 141 1.16 -0.16 -5.91
N ALA A 142 1.61 -0.72 -7.03
CA ALA A 142 1.68 -2.16 -7.22
C ALA A 142 2.62 -2.85 -6.20
N GLY A 143 3.77 -2.23 -5.92
CA GLY A 143 4.73 -2.69 -4.92
C GLY A 143 4.16 -2.71 -3.50
N ALA A 144 3.39 -1.69 -3.10
CA ALA A 144 2.66 -1.67 -1.83
C ALA A 144 1.69 -2.84 -1.72
N GLY A 145 0.99 -3.16 -2.82
CA GLY A 145 0.15 -4.35 -2.94
C GLY A 145 0.90 -5.67 -2.77
N LEU A 146 2.09 -5.78 -3.36
CA LEU A 146 2.96 -6.95 -3.23
C LEU A 146 3.48 -7.10 -1.80
N VAL A 147 3.95 -6.00 -1.19
CA VAL A 147 4.45 -5.97 0.19
C VAL A 147 3.34 -6.33 1.17
N TRP A 148 2.12 -5.82 0.96
CA TRP A 148 0.94 -6.24 1.72
C TRP A 148 0.73 -7.75 1.61
N ALA A 149 0.73 -8.32 0.40
CA ALA A 149 0.50 -9.74 0.19
C ALA A 149 1.56 -10.61 0.88
N ALA A 150 2.83 -10.20 0.79
CA ALA A 150 3.94 -10.89 1.44
C ALA A 150 3.87 -10.80 2.98
N ALA A 151 3.59 -9.60 3.52
CA ALA A 151 3.45 -9.39 4.96
C ALA A 151 2.27 -10.18 5.53
N ARG A 152 1.13 -10.18 4.85
CA ARG A 152 -0.05 -10.95 5.24
C ARG A 152 0.21 -12.44 5.20
N ALA A 153 0.81 -12.95 4.12
CA ALA A 153 1.18 -14.37 4.03
C ALA A 153 2.15 -14.79 5.14
N ARG A 154 3.10 -13.93 5.51
CA ARG A 154 4.01 -14.20 6.64
C ARG A 154 3.28 -14.21 7.98
N CYS A 155 2.38 -13.27 8.21
CA CYS A 155 1.60 -13.18 9.44
C CYS A 155 0.68 -14.40 9.63
N GLU A 156 0.00 -14.83 8.56
CA GLU A 156 -0.88 -16.00 8.61
C GLU A 156 -0.09 -17.29 8.90
N ARG A 157 1.04 -17.53 8.20
CA ARG A 157 1.93 -18.67 8.49
C ARG A 157 2.40 -18.71 9.95
N LYS A 158 2.71 -17.54 10.52
CA LYS A 158 3.13 -17.45 11.92
C LYS A 158 1.98 -17.81 12.86
N THR A 159 0.76 -17.36 12.54
CA THR A 159 -0.43 -17.65 13.35
C THR A 159 -0.79 -19.14 13.33
N GLU A 160 -0.59 -19.83 12.21
CA GLU A 160 -0.80 -21.27 12.09
C GLU A 160 0.24 -22.09 12.88
N ALA A 161 1.47 -21.60 12.99
CA ALA A 161 2.53 -22.27 13.75
C ALA A 161 2.39 -22.12 15.28
N ASP A 162 1.69 -21.08 15.73
CA ASP A 162 1.44 -20.79 17.15
C ASP A 162 0.17 -21.50 17.70
N GLN A 163 -0.54 -22.29 16.86
CA GLN A 163 -1.77 -23.04 17.20
C GLN A 163 -1.51 -24.54 17.37
#